data_AF-A0A6B3H3X7-F1
#
_entry.id   AF-A0A6B3H3X7-F1
#
_cell.length_a   1.000
_cell.length_b   1.000
_cell.length_c   1.000
_cell.angle_alpha   90.00
_cell.angle_beta   90.00
_cell.angle_gamma   90.00
#
_symmetry.space_group_name_H-M   'P 1'
#
loop_
_entity.id
_entity.type
_entity.pdbx_description
1 polymer ?
#
loop_
_entity_poly.entity_id
_entity_poly.type
_entity_poly.pdbx_seq_one_letter_code
_entity_poly.pdbx_strand_id
1 'polypeptide(L)'
;AVLYTDGLVERRSEDIDEGVASLARALSGAKGSPQVVCDRLIRSLGVTAEHDDDVAVLVVQHPARTGANAELFHNAALELLGGIEAAPRARAFATGVLTSWRFPVELRDLGVLAASELVANSLQHGTPPMRLGLRRTDRRLIIE
;
A
#
# COMPACT_ATOMS: atom_id res chain seq x y z
N ALA A 1 2.57 -10.60 3.20
CA ALA A 1 2.11 -10.62 4.59
C ALA A 1 0.89 -11.54 4.70
N VAL A 2 0.75 -12.22 5.83
CA VAL A 2 -0.45 -13.00 6.19
C VAL A 2 -0.91 -12.47 7.53
N LEU A 3 -2.20 -12.16 7.62
CA LEU A 3 -2.90 -11.76 8.83
C LEU A 3 -3.97 -12.82 9.10
N TYR A 4 -4.19 -13.15 10.36
CA TYR A 4 -5.10 -14.22 10.76
C TYR A 4 -5.72 -13.95 12.11
N THR A 5 -6.89 -14.54 12.37
CA THR A 5 -7.48 -14.63 13.71
C THR A 5 -6.83 -15.77 14.50
N ASP A 6 -6.81 -15.63 15.83
CA ASP A 6 -6.35 -16.65 16.78
C ASP A 6 -7.00 -18.03 16.54
N GLY A 7 -8.29 -18.08 16.19
CA GLY A 7 -8.98 -19.32 15.82
C GLY A 7 -8.32 -20.14 14.67
N LEU A 8 -7.40 -19.55 13.90
CA LEU A 8 -6.61 -20.30 12.91
C LEU A 8 -5.52 -21.19 13.54
N VAL A 9 -4.95 -20.77 14.68
CA VAL A 9 -3.77 -21.40 15.30
C VAL A 9 -4.06 -21.97 16.69
N GLU A 10 -5.08 -21.46 17.38
CA GLU A 10 -5.50 -21.98 18.68
C GLU A 10 -6.47 -23.15 18.51
N ARG A 11 -6.13 -24.30 19.10
CA ARG A 11 -7.06 -25.43 19.26
C ARG A 11 -7.07 -25.85 20.72
N ARG A 12 -8.23 -26.32 21.21
CA ARG A 12 -8.42 -26.69 22.62
C ARG A 12 -7.44 -27.75 23.15
N SER A 13 -6.84 -28.53 22.27
CA SER A 13 -5.94 -29.65 22.62
C SER A 13 -4.53 -29.53 22.02
N GLU A 14 -4.17 -28.39 21.42
CA GLU A 14 -2.84 -28.16 20.86
C GLU A 14 -2.21 -26.89 21.44
N ASP A 15 -0.88 -26.89 21.54
CA ASP A 15 -0.13 -25.70 21.94
C ASP A 15 -0.21 -24.64 20.83
N ILE A 16 -0.42 -23.38 21.21
CA ILE A 16 -0.42 -22.24 20.28
C ILE A 16 0.89 -22.16 19.48
N ASP A 17 2.02 -22.52 20.10
CA ASP A 17 3.33 -22.52 19.45
C ASP A 17 3.40 -23.56 18.32
N GLU A 18 2.74 -24.71 18.50
CA GLU A 18 2.62 -25.74 17.45
C GLU A 18 1.75 -25.26 16.28
N GLY A 19 0.63 -24.59 16.58
CA GLY A 19 -0.25 -23.98 15.60
C GLY A 19 0.47 -22.92 14.76
N VAL A 20 1.19 -22.00 15.41
CA VAL A 20 2.00 -20.97 14.74
C VAL A 20 3.13 -21.60 13.92
N ALA A 21 3.82 -22.62 14.44
CA ALA A 21 4.85 -23.34 13.70
C ALA A 21 4.30 -24.08 12.47
N SER A 22 3.08 -24.63 12.56
CA SER A 22 2.38 -25.24 11.44
C SER A 22 2.03 -24.21 10.36
N LEU A 23 1.48 -23.06 10.76
CA LEU A 23 1.20 -21.94 9.86
C LEU A 23 2.46 -21.44 9.14
N ALA A 24 3.56 -21.25 9.88
CA ALA A 24 4.84 -20.82 9.32
C ALA A 24 5.39 -21.82 8.29
N ARG A 25 5.29 -23.13 8.56
CA ARG A 25 5.68 -24.19 7.61
C ARG A 25 4.80 -24.19 6.36
N ALA A 26 3.49 -24.06 6.52
CA ALA A 26 2.55 -24.00 5.40
C ALA A 26 2.83 -22.78 4.51
N LEU A 27 3.12 -21.63 5.11
CA LEU A 27 3.44 -20.38 4.41
C LEU A 27 4.79 -20.44 3.69
N SER A 28 5.84 -21.01 4.32
CA SER A 28 7.19 -21.11 3.73
C SER A 28 7.20 -21.84 2.38
N GLY A 29 6.33 -22.85 2.23
CA GLY A 29 6.18 -23.56 0.96
C GLY A 29 5.23 -22.90 -0.03
N ALA A 30 4.44 -21.91 0.37
CA ALA A 30 3.36 -21.34 -0.42
C ALA A 30 3.89 -20.36 -1.48
N LYS A 31 3.51 -20.62 -2.74
CA LYS A 31 3.82 -19.77 -3.89
C LYS A 31 2.56 -19.58 -4.72
N GLY A 32 2.45 -18.44 -5.40
CA GLY A 32 1.32 -18.13 -6.27
C GLY A 32 0.62 -16.85 -5.85
N SER A 33 -0.62 -16.70 -6.32
CA SER A 33 -1.48 -15.56 -5.97
C SER A 33 -1.90 -15.60 -4.50
N PRO A 34 -2.35 -14.48 -3.92
CA PRO A 34 -2.86 -14.44 -2.55
C PRO A 34 -3.95 -15.47 -2.28
N GLN A 35 -4.85 -15.69 -3.25
CA GLN A 35 -5.91 -16.71 -3.14
C GLN A 35 -5.33 -18.12 -2.99
N VAL A 36 -4.36 -18.49 -3.84
CA VAL A 36 -3.72 -19.80 -3.79
C VAL A 36 -3.01 -20.03 -2.46
N VAL A 37 -2.35 -19.00 -1.93
CA VAL A 37 -1.73 -19.05 -0.61
C VAL A 37 -2.80 -19.25 0.47
N CYS A 38 -3.89 -18.48 0.43
CA CYS A 38 -4.98 -18.57 1.39
C CYS A 38 -5.60 -19.98 1.42
N ASP A 39 -5.99 -20.52 0.26
CA ASP A 39 -6.58 -21.85 0.14
C ASP A 39 -5.62 -22.95 0.61
N ARG A 40 -4.31 -22.74 0.46
CA ARG A 40 -3.31 -23.67 0.97
C ARG A 40 -3.22 -23.60 2.49
N LEU A 41 -3.21 -22.42 3.08
CA LEU A 41 -3.15 -22.26 4.54
C LEU A 41 -4.37 -22.90 5.21
N ILE A 42 -5.58 -22.60 4.73
CA ILE A 42 -6.84 -23.18 5.22
C ILE A 42 -6.80 -24.72 5.13
N ARG A 43 -6.35 -25.28 4.02
CA ARG A 43 -6.25 -26.75 3.84
C ARG A 43 -5.15 -27.38 4.70
N SER A 44 -3.96 -26.79 4.75
CA SER A 44 -2.82 -27.33 5.51
C SER A 44 -3.03 -27.27 7.02
N LEU A 45 -3.82 -26.31 7.50
CA LEU A 45 -4.20 -26.18 8.89
C LEU A 45 -5.51 -26.91 9.20
N GLY A 46 -6.04 -27.70 8.27
CA GLY A 46 -7.18 -28.58 8.52
C GLY A 46 -8.43 -27.82 8.99
N VAL A 47 -8.63 -26.58 8.52
CA VAL A 47 -9.82 -25.80 8.85
C VAL A 47 -11.03 -26.46 8.21
N THR A 48 -11.95 -26.94 9.04
CA THR A 48 -13.20 -27.60 8.65
C THR A 48 -14.39 -26.80 9.14
N ALA A 49 -15.60 -27.17 8.70
CA ALA A 49 -16.84 -26.57 9.21
C ALA A 49 -17.10 -26.86 10.70
N GLU A 50 -16.34 -27.77 11.30
CA GLU A 50 -16.42 -28.15 12.72
C GLU A 50 -15.38 -27.41 13.58
N HIS A 51 -14.72 -26.37 13.06
CA HIS A 51 -13.83 -25.55 13.87
C HIS A 51 -14.60 -24.86 15.01
N ASP A 52 -14.02 -24.94 16.20
CA ASP A 52 -14.62 -24.43 17.44
C ASP A 52 -14.68 -22.90 17.51
N ASP A 53 -13.94 -22.21 16.64
CA ASP A 53 -13.78 -20.75 16.65
C ASP A 53 -13.75 -20.17 15.23
N ASP A 54 -13.99 -18.85 15.14
CA ASP A 54 -14.07 -18.12 13.87
C ASP A 54 -12.68 -17.94 13.24
N VAL A 55 -12.54 -18.48 12.03
CA VAL A 55 -11.29 -18.41 11.26
C VAL A 55 -11.40 -17.35 10.16
N ALA A 56 -10.51 -16.35 10.19
CA ALA A 56 -10.29 -15.43 9.09
C ALA A 56 -8.81 -15.37 8.72
N VAL A 57 -8.53 -15.36 7.42
CA VAL A 57 -7.17 -15.25 6.87
C VAL A 57 -7.15 -14.20 5.77
N LEU A 58 -6.22 -13.25 5.88
CA LEU A 58 -5.95 -12.23 4.88
C LEU A 58 -4.52 -12.35 4.38
N VAL A 59 -4.37 -12.72 3.10
CA VAL A 59 -3.08 -12.74 2.42
C VAL A 59 -2.91 -11.46 1.61
N VAL A 60 -1.88 -10.69 1.93
CA VAL A 60 -1.50 -9.48 1.19
C VAL A 60 -0.17 -9.74 0.50
N GLN A 61 -0.17 -9.73 -0.82
CA GLN A 61 1.07 -9.78 -1.61
C GLN A 61 1.36 -8.38 -2.14
N HIS A 62 2.50 -7.83 -1.74
CA HIS A 62 3.06 -6.65 -2.40
C HIS A 62 3.85 -7.14 -3.62
N PRO A 63 3.36 -6.96 -4.86
CA PRO A 63 4.09 -7.42 -6.02
C PRO A 63 5.40 -6.64 -6.13
N ALA A 64 6.53 -7.34 -6.09
CA ALA A 64 7.79 -6.78 -6.55
C ALA A 64 7.66 -6.56 -8.05
N ARG A 65 7.33 -5.33 -8.45
CA ARG A 65 7.30 -4.97 -9.86
C ARG A 65 8.74 -4.86 -10.34
N THR A 66 9.08 -5.59 -11.40
CA THR A 66 10.39 -5.54 -12.04
C THR A 66 10.25 -5.12 -13.51
N GLY A 67 11.31 -4.57 -14.10
CA GLY A 67 11.31 -4.10 -15.48
C GLY A 67 10.40 -2.89 -15.72
N ALA A 68 9.92 -2.72 -16.95
CA ALA A 68 9.13 -1.55 -17.38
C ALA A 68 7.86 -1.31 -16.54
N ASN A 69 7.27 -2.37 -15.98
CA ASN A 69 6.08 -2.26 -15.14
C ASN A 69 6.36 -1.66 -13.75
N ALA A 70 7.62 -1.70 -13.28
CA ALA A 70 8.03 -0.99 -12.06
C ALA A 70 7.97 0.52 -12.27
N GLU A 71 8.37 0.99 -13.45
CA GLU A 71 8.37 2.42 -13.81
C GLU A 71 6.95 3.01 -13.95
N LEU A 72 5.94 2.16 -14.06
CA LEU A 72 4.54 2.59 -14.13
C LEU A 72 3.96 2.99 -12.77
N PHE A 73 4.63 2.69 -11.66
CA PHE A 73 4.12 2.95 -10.33
C PHE A 73 5.16 3.63 -9.45
N HIS A 74 4.94 4.91 -9.19
CA HIS A 74 5.82 5.72 -8.39
C HIS A 74 5.03 6.51 -7.35
N ASN A 75 5.63 6.73 -6.19
CA ASN A 75 5.06 7.54 -5.13
C ASN A 75 6.12 8.54 -4.66
N ALA A 76 5.71 9.77 -4.40
CA ALA A 76 6.53 10.77 -3.75
C ALA A 76 5.64 11.58 -2.81
N ALA A 77 6.18 12.02 -1.67
CA ALA A 77 5.45 12.90 -0.79
C ALA A 77 6.33 14.02 -0.22
N LEU A 78 5.69 15.13 0.11
CA LEU A 78 6.29 16.29 0.74
C LEU A 78 5.45 16.73 1.94
N GLU A 79 6.09 16.82 3.10
CA GLU A 79 5.49 17.46 4.28
C GLU A 79 5.52 18.99 4.12
N LEU A 80 4.38 19.62 4.42
CA LEU A 80 4.15 21.06 4.36
C LEU A 80 3.81 21.56 5.76
N LEU A 81 4.73 22.34 6.31
CA LEU A 81 4.61 22.91 7.67
C LEU A 81 3.75 24.19 7.71
N GLY A 82 3.16 24.59 6.58
CA GLY A 82 2.43 25.85 6.43
C GLY A 82 3.32 27.03 6.03
N GLY A 83 2.74 28.23 6.04
CA GLY A 83 3.42 29.48 5.69
C GLY A 83 3.51 29.76 4.19
N ILE A 84 4.04 30.93 3.85
CA ILE A 84 4.09 31.47 2.48
C ILE A 84 4.93 30.62 1.51
N GLU A 85 5.89 29.84 2.04
CA GLU A 85 6.79 29.00 1.25
C GLU A 85 6.16 27.66 0.83
N ALA A 86 5.02 27.27 1.39
CA ALA A 86 4.41 25.98 1.11
C ALA A 86 4.02 25.81 -0.37
N ALA A 87 3.43 26.84 -1.00
CA ALA A 87 3.04 26.77 -2.41
C ALA A 87 4.23 26.77 -3.39
N PRO A 88 5.26 27.65 -3.28
CA PRO A 88 6.48 27.54 -4.08
C PRO A 88 7.18 26.19 -3.92
N ARG A 89 7.29 25.68 -2.69
CA ARG A 89 7.93 24.40 -2.41
C ARG A 89 7.16 23.22 -3.01
N ALA A 90 5.83 23.24 -2.93
CA ALA A 90 4.96 22.24 -3.56
C ALA A 90 5.12 22.22 -5.08
N ARG A 91 5.18 23.39 -5.74
CA ARG A 91 5.40 23.49 -7.20
C ARG A 91 6.77 22.95 -7.61
N ALA A 92 7.82 23.31 -6.88
CA ALA A 92 9.18 22.81 -7.15
C ALA A 92 9.25 21.28 -6.98
N PHE A 93 8.63 20.76 -5.92
CA PHE A 93 8.53 19.32 -5.68
C PHE A 93 7.77 18.59 -6.78
N ALA A 94 6.55 19.04 -7.12
CA ALA A 94 5.75 18.43 -8.18
C ALA A 94 6.48 18.47 -9.53
N THR A 95 7.14 19.59 -9.86
CA THR A 95 7.93 19.73 -11.09
C THR A 95 9.06 18.70 -11.15
N GLY A 96 9.84 18.57 -10.08
CA GLY A 96 10.96 17.62 -10.00
C GLY A 96 10.48 16.18 -10.10
N VAL A 97 9.43 15.82 -9.36
CA VAL A 97 8.84 14.47 -9.37
C VAL A 97 8.32 14.11 -10.76
N LEU A 98 7.45 14.93 -11.35
CA LEU A 98 6.84 14.63 -12.65
C LEU A 98 7.88 14.62 -13.79
N THR A 99 8.93 15.42 -13.68
CA THR A 99 10.08 15.37 -14.60
C THR A 99 10.86 14.06 -14.45
N SER A 100 11.17 13.64 -13.22
CA SER A 100 11.88 12.37 -12.97
C SER A 100 11.08 11.15 -13.43
N TRP A 101 9.76 11.22 -13.36
CA TRP A 101 8.85 10.19 -13.85
C TRP A 101 8.61 10.27 -15.37
N ARG A 102 9.25 11.21 -16.06
CA ARG A 102 9.20 11.38 -17.52
C ARG A 102 7.78 11.59 -18.05
N PHE A 103 6.94 12.34 -17.33
CA PHE A 103 5.64 12.76 -17.87
C PHE A 103 5.82 13.73 -19.04
N PRO A 104 4.92 13.69 -20.05
CA PRO A 104 4.82 14.73 -21.07
C PRO A 104 4.70 16.13 -20.44
N VAL A 105 5.20 17.15 -21.14
CA VAL A 105 5.25 18.52 -20.63
C VAL A 105 3.86 19.03 -20.28
N GLU A 106 2.85 18.74 -21.10
CA GLU A 106 1.47 19.17 -20.91
C GLU A 106 0.88 18.60 -19.61
N LEU A 107 1.16 17.32 -19.32
CA LEU A 107 0.70 16.67 -18.08
C LEU A 107 1.49 17.12 -16.86
N ARG A 108 2.76 17.47 -17.02
CA ARG A 108 3.56 18.09 -15.95
C ARG A 108 2.96 19.42 -15.54
N ASP A 109 2.65 20.29 -16.50
CA ASP A 109 2.13 21.62 -16.21
C ASP A 109 0.76 21.55 -15.53
N LEU A 110 -0.13 20.67 -16.01
CA LEU A 110 -1.41 20.39 -15.36
C LEU A 110 -1.24 19.82 -13.94
N GLY A 111 -0.29 18.90 -13.75
CA GLY A 111 -0.02 18.32 -12.44
C GLY A 111 0.55 19.34 -11.44
N VAL A 112 1.46 20.21 -11.88
CA VAL A 112 2.01 21.29 -11.06
C VAL A 112 0.93 22.30 -10.68
N LEU A 113 0.04 22.65 -11.61
CA LEU A 113 -1.11 23.52 -11.33
C LEU A 113 -2.03 22.89 -10.29
N ALA A 114 -2.44 21.64 -10.48
CA ALA A 114 -3.31 20.93 -9.55
C ALA A 114 -2.69 20.83 -8.14
N ALA A 115 -1.39 20.53 -8.04
CA ALA A 115 -0.67 20.53 -6.76
C ALA A 115 -0.64 21.93 -6.11
N SER A 116 -0.45 22.99 -6.89
CA SER A 116 -0.47 24.37 -6.40
C SER A 116 -1.84 24.75 -5.83
N GLU A 117 -2.92 24.43 -6.54
CA GLU A 117 -4.29 24.71 -6.11
C GLU A 117 -4.69 23.90 -4.87
N LEU A 118 -4.34 22.61 -4.82
CA LEU A 118 -4.57 21.78 -3.64
C LEU A 118 -3.88 22.34 -2.41
N VAL A 119 -2.62 22.77 -2.55
CA VAL A 119 -1.87 23.36 -1.44
C VAL A 119 -2.41 24.73 -1.05
N ALA A 120 -2.81 25.58 -2.00
CA ALA A 120 -3.47 26.85 -1.69
C ALA A 120 -4.76 26.64 -0.90
N ASN A 121 -5.63 25.73 -1.35
CA ASN A 121 -6.86 25.35 -0.65
C ASN A 121 -6.57 24.80 0.74
N SER A 122 -5.54 23.97 0.88
CA SER A 122 -5.15 23.38 2.15
C SER A 122 -4.56 24.43 3.12
N LEU A 123 -3.82 25.43 2.62
CA LEU A 123 -3.33 26.53 3.45
C LEU A 123 -4.46 27.46 3.93
N GLN A 124 -5.50 27.63 3.10
CA GLN A 124 -6.63 28.50 3.45
C GLN A 124 -7.62 27.81 4.39
N HIS A 125 -7.84 26.50 4.24
CA HIS A 125 -8.92 25.77 4.90
C HIS A 125 -8.46 24.62 5.80
N GLY A 126 -7.20 24.22 5.71
CA GLY A 126 -6.63 23.10 6.46
C GLY A 126 -5.84 23.53 7.70
N THR A 127 -5.36 22.53 8.44
CA THR A 127 -4.56 22.71 9.65
C THR A 127 -3.22 21.99 9.48
N PRO A 128 -2.07 22.65 9.67
CA PRO A 128 -0.77 22.00 9.65
C PRO A 128 -0.60 20.92 10.74
N PRO A 129 0.25 19.89 10.52
CA PRO A 129 1.01 19.62 9.30
C PRO A 129 0.14 19.04 8.19
N MET A 130 0.44 19.41 6.94
CA MET A 130 -0.22 18.88 5.75
C MET A 130 0.79 18.10 4.92
N ARG A 131 0.31 17.14 4.13
CA ARG A 131 1.17 16.32 3.27
C ARG A 131 0.65 16.36 1.85
N LEU A 132 1.53 16.73 0.92
CA LEU A 132 1.28 16.61 -0.53
C LEU A 132 1.81 15.27 -1.02
N GLY A 133 0.94 14.43 -1.55
CA GLY A 133 1.24 13.15 -2.17
C GLY A 133 1.09 13.20 -3.69
N LEU A 134 2.09 12.70 -4.40
CA LEU A 134 1.99 12.38 -5.83
C LEU A 134 2.08 10.86 -5.98
N ARG A 135 1.14 10.29 -6.73
CA ARG A 135 1.11 8.86 -7.02
C ARG A 135 0.82 8.60 -8.49
N ARG A 136 1.76 7.93 -9.14
CA ARG A 136 1.58 7.39 -10.50
C ARG A 136 1.08 5.96 -10.42
N THR A 137 0.05 5.66 -11.19
CA THR A 137 -0.34 4.29 -11.53
C THR A 137 -0.12 4.04 -13.02
N ASP A 138 -0.41 2.83 -13.46
CA ASP A 138 -0.45 2.44 -14.88
C ASP A 138 -1.32 3.35 -15.76
N ARG A 139 -2.32 4.02 -15.17
CA ARG A 139 -3.34 4.78 -15.90
C ARG A 139 -3.56 6.21 -15.44
N ARG A 140 -3.08 6.59 -14.25
CA ARG A 140 -3.45 7.86 -13.63
C ARG A 140 -2.26 8.48 -12.89
N LEU A 141 -2.24 9.80 -12.89
CA LEU A 141 -1.56 10.59 -11.87
C LEU A 141 -2.59 11.00 -10.83
N ILE A 142 -2.28 10.78 -9.56
CA ILE A 142 -3.10 11.17 -8.42
C ILE A 142 -2.29 12.18 -7.62
N ILE A 143 -2.93 13.27 -7.22
CA ILE A 143 -2.36 14.34 -6.42
C ILE A 143 -3.32 14.54 -5.26
N GLU A 144 -2.82 14.42 -4.03
CA GLU A 144 -3.61 14.43 -2.79
C GLU A 144 -2.90 15.19 -1.66
#